data_AF-A0A0S8EK25-F1
#
_entry.id   AF-A0A0S8EK25-F1
#
_cell.length_a   1.000
_cell.length_b   1.000
_cell.length_c   1.000
_cell.angle_alpha   90.00
_cell.angle_beta   90.00
_cell.angle_gamma   90.00
#
_symmetry.space_group_name_H-M   'P 1'
#
loop_
_entity.id
_entity.type
_entity.pdbx_description
1 polymer ?
#
loop_
_entity_poly.entity_id
_entity_poly.type
_entity_poly.pdbx_seq_one_letter_code
_entity_poly.pdbx_strand_id
1 'polypeptide(L)'
;MRNDGSSIPVPYMRYADLFGRLIAVMPTERYRVRASRFSILTFVILVACSTYTFAHVVEGTLGQIKPQFQEPHETVEIYFLAVGRGELVVFGRKLSKSMLIPISVEYVYDLQSAMPRVKVYSKLKQPMPVPGQESCKLRGVSAILDGEGRIIETEAHIWPE
;
A
#
# COMPACT_ATOMS: atom_id res chain seq x y z
N MET A 1 -16.51 -6.12 -53.60
CA MET A 1 -16.40 -4.68 -53.26
C MET A 1 -15.30 -4.62 -52.19
N ARG A 2 -14.09 -4.05 -52.38
CA ARG A 2 -13.71 -2.70 -52.90
C ARG A 2 -14.57 -1.61 -52.26
N ASN A 3 -14.14 -0.47 -51.71
CA ASN A 3 -12.85 0.22 -51.47
C ASN A 3 -13.13 1.18 -50.25
N ASP A 4 -12.24 1.89 -49.55
CA ASP A 4 -10.77 2.16 -49.57
C ASP A 4 -10.34 2.54 -48.12
N GLY A 5 -9.09 2.87 -47.75
CA GLY A 5 -7.88 3.06 -48.55
C GLY A 5 -7.44 4.52 -48.75
N SER A 6 -7.44 5.39 -47.72
CA SER A 6 -6.84 6.74 -47.84
C SER A 6 -6.35 7.37 -46.53
N SER A 7 -5.06 7.18 -46.24
CA SER A 7 -4.27 8.11 -45.42
C SER A 7 -4.07 9.43 -46.18
N ILE A 8 -4.28 10.57 -45.52
CA ILE A 8 -4.05 11.90 -46.10
C ILE A 8 -2.70 12.45 -45.62
N PRO A 9 -1.69 12.60 -46.49
CA PRO A 9 -0.52 13.43 -46.23
C PRO A 9 -0.80 14.89 -46.65
N VAL A 10 -0.35 15.87 -45.87
CA VAL A 10 -0.41 17.29 -46.25
C VAL A 10 1.02 17.84 -46.45
N PRO A 11 1.39 18.33 -47.64
CA PRO A 11 2.77 18.68 -47.96
C PRO A 11 3.13 20.17 -47.82
N TYR A 12 4.43 20.39 -47.62
CA TYR A 12 5.28 21.57 -47.83
C TYR A 12 4.72 22.85 -48.51
N MET A 13 5.03 23.99 -47.87
CA MET A 13 5.45 25.28 -48.45
C MET A 13 6.17 26.04 -47.32
N ARG A 14 7.44 26.47 -47.34
CA ARG A 14 8.40 26.89 -48.39
C ARG A 14 7.97 28.13 -49.16
N TYR A 15 7.97 29.27 -48.46
CA TYR A 15 8.25 30.57 -49.07
C TYR A 15 9.76 30.81 -49.08
N ALA A 16 10.31 31.07 -50.25
CA ALA A 16 11.65 31.59 -50.46
C ALA A 16 11.55 32.96 -51.15
N ASP A 17 12.56 33.78 -50.91
CA ASP A 17 12.91 35.00 -51.63
C ASP A 17 11.92 36.17 -51.65
N LEU A 18 12.42 37.38 -51.35
CA LEU A 18 12.62 38.41 -52.38
C LEU A 18 13.38 39.64 -51.81
N PHE A 19 14.50 39.95 -52.46
CA PHE A 19 15.32 41.18 -52.36
C PHE A 19 15.91 41.60 -50.99
N GLY A 20 17.10 42.19 -50.92
CA GLY A 20 18.08 42.44 -51.99
C GLY A 20 18.98 43.65 -51.73
N ARG A 21 20.28 43.37 -51.58
CA ARG A 21 21.46 44.28 -51.69
C ARG A 21 21.81 45.25 -50.54
N LEU A 22 23.03 44.99 -50.04
CA LEU A 22 24.12 45.92 -49.69
C LEU A 22 23.82 47.22 -48.92
N ILE A 23 24.47 47.34 -47.75
CA ILE A 23 25.75 48.08 -47.62
C ILE A 23 26.60 47.39 -46.54
N ALA A 24 27.92 47.43 -46.69
CA ALA A 24 28.87 46.73 -45.82
C ALA A 24 29.25 47.54 -44.58
N VAL A 25 29.41 46.87 -43.42
CA VAL A 25 30.48 47.09 -42.42
C VAL A 25 30.71 45.78 -41.64
N MET A 26 31.93 45.23 -41.72
CA MET A 26 32.54 44.33 -40.73
C MET A 26 33.46 45.19 -39.83
N PRO A 27 33.92 44.75 -38.63
CA PRO A 27 33.78 43.42 -38.01
C PRO A 27 33.33 43.44 -36.52
N THR A 28 33.13 42.27 -35.89
CA THR A 28 33.94 41.81 -34.72
C THR A 28 33.41 40.52 -34.09
N GLU A 29 34.24 39.47 -34.17
CA GLU A 29 34.45 38.45 -33.13
C GLU A 29 34.12 38.93 -31.70
N ARG A 30 33.13 38.33 -31.01
CA ARG A 30 33.05 38.18 -29.52
C ARG A 30 31.78 37.52 -28.91
N TYR A 31 31.16 36.51 -29.53
CA TYR A 31 30.05 35.77 -28.85
C TYR A 31 30.07 34.24 -28.98
N ARG A 32 31.27 33.64 -28.97
CA ARG A 32 31.48 32.26 -28.50
C ARG A 32 32.08 32.28 -27.09
N VAL A 33 31.99 31.14 -26.37
CA VAL A 33 32.60 30.91 -25.04
C VAL A 33 31.92 31.60 -23.83
N ARG A 34 30.59 31.82 -23.83
CA ARG A 34 29.82 32.06 -22.58
C ARG A 34 28.73 31.03 -22.25
N ALA A 35 28.27 30.25 -23.23
CA ALA A 35 27.30 29.15 -23.01
C ALA A 35 27.91 27.86 -22.39
N SER A 36 29.24 27.68 -22.48
CA SER A 36 29.91 26.45 -22.00
C SER A 36 29.91 26.31 -20.47
N ARG A 37 30.14 27.40 -19.72
CA ARG A 37 30.27 27.33 -18.25
C ARG A 37 28.94 27.06 -17.54
N PHE A 38 27.83 27.59 -18.04
CA PHE A 38 26.50 27.31 -17.50
C PHE A 38 26.06 25.86 -17.76
N SER A 39 26.33 25.32 -18.96
CA SER A 39 25.99 23.93 -19.30
C SER A 39 26.72 22.90 -18.43
N ILE A 40 28.00 23.15 -18.13
CA ILE A 40 28.76 22.32 -17.18
C ILE A 40 28.17 22.44 -15.76
N LEU A 41 27.81 23.64 -15.32
CA LEU A 41 27.24 23.85 -13.98
C LEU A 41 25.90 23.12 -13.81
N THR A 42 25.00 23.19 -14.80
CA THR A 42 23.72 22.46 -14.75
C THR A 42 23.91 20.95 -14.81
N PHE A 43 24.91 20.45 -15.55
CA PHE A 43 25.22 19.03 -15.56
C PHE A 43 25.78 18.55 -14.21
N VAL A 44 26.66 19.33 -13.58
CA VAL A 44 27.18 19.03 -12.22
C VAL A 44 26.05 19.06 -11.19
N ILE A 45 25.12 20.02 -11.26
CA ILE A 45 23.96 20.07 -10.36
C ILE A 45 23.04 18.87 -10.57
N LEU A 46 22.74 18.49 -11.82
CA LEU A 46 21.92 17.30 -12.11
C LEU A 46 22.56 16.00 -11.61
N VAL A 47 23.88 15.83 -11.80
CA VAL A 47 24.62 14.68 -11.27
C VAL A 47 24.62 14.69 -9.73
N ALA A 48 24.86 15.83 -9.10
CA ALA A 48 24.84 15.97 -7.64
C ALA A 48 23.45 15.78 -7.02
N CYS A 49 22.36 16.10 -7.72
CA CYS A 49 21.00 15.80 -7.29
C CYS A 49 20.61 14.34 -7.52
N SER A 50 21.22 13.65 -8.50
CA SER A 50 20.88 12.27 -8.86
C SER A 50 21.36 11.20 -7.86
N THR A 51 22.24 11.54 -6.91
CA THR A 51 22.77 10.61 -5.90
C THR A 51 21.97 10.56 -4.59
N TYR A 52 20.86 11.30 -4.47
CA TYR A 52 20.05 11.39 -3.24
C TYR A 52 18.85 10.43 -3.18
N THR A 53 18.91 9.29 -3.87
CA THR A 53 18.07 8.12 -3.54
C THR A 53 18.93 6.98 -3.00
N PHE A 54 19.76 7.27 -1.99
CA PHE A 54 20.13 6.25 -1.03
C PHE A 54 18.86 5.87 -0.27
N ALA A 55 18.26 4.74 -0.63
CA ALA A 55 17.54 3.95 0.35
C ALA A 55 18.57 3.57 1.42
N HIS A 56 18.64 4.37 2.49
CA HIS A 56 19.36 4.01 3.69
C HIS A 56 18.64 2.81 4.31
N VAL A 57 18.96 1.62 3.80
CA VAL A 57 18.96 0.41 4.62
C VAL A 57 20.02 0.69 5.67
N VAL A 58 19.57 1.28 6.78
CA VAL A 58 20.34 1.31 8.01
C VAL A 58 20.43 -0.16 8.41
N GLU A 59 21.53 -0.81 8.02
CA GLU A 59 22.09 -1.96 8.74
C GLU A 59 22.57 -1.49 10.11
N GLY A 60 21.63 -0.95 10.88
CA GLY A 60 21.73 -0.99 12.32
C GLY A 60 21.88 -2.45 12.66
N THR A 61 22.89 -2.75 13.47
CA THR A 61 23.01 -4.03 14.17
C THR A 61 21.61 -4.51 14.54
N LEU A 62 21.29 -5.77 14.20
CA LEU A 62 20.07 -6.46 14.64
C LEU A 62 20.10 -6.62 16.17
N GLY A 63 20.01 -5.51 16.89
CA GLY A 63 19.63 -5.47 18.27
C GLY A 63 18.31 -6.20 18.35
N GLN A 64 18.24 -7.18 19.25
CA GLN A 64 17.07 -8.05 19.34
C GLN A 64 15.84 -7.18 19.55
N ILE A 65 15.07 -6.97 18.47
CA ILE A 65 13.68 -6.56 18.56
C ILE A 65 13.00 -7.78 19.15
N LYS A 66 13.07 -7.90 20.48
CA LYS A 66 12.36 -8.88 21.27
C LYS A 66 11.00 -8.25 21.51
N PRO A 67 9.98 -8.57 20.69
CA PRO A 67 8.69 -7.92 20.84
C PRO A 67 8.16 -8.38 22.19
N GLN A 68 7.72 -7.44 23.02
CA GLN A 68 7.16 -7.77 24.33
C GLN A 68 5.73 -8.28 24.12
N PHE A 69 5.63 -9.51 23.62
CA PHE A 69 4.38 -10.22 23.45
C PHE A 69 3.76 -10.51 24.82
N GLN A 70 2.45 -10.38 24.90
CA GLN A 70 1.66 -10.98 25.97
C GLN A 70 1.66 -12.50 25.81
N GLU A 71 1.50 -13.23 26.91
CA GLU A 71 1.31 -14.67 26.79
C GLU A 71 -0.05 -14.95 26.11
N PRO A 72 -0.16 -15.97 25.23
CA PRO A 72 -1.42 -16.26 24.52
C PRO A 72 -2.64 -16.42 25.43
N HIS A 73 -2.43 -16.86 26.68
CA HIS A 73 -3.49 -16.93 27.69
C HIS A 73 -4.01 -15.55 28.13
N GLU A 74 -3.13 -14.58 28.39
CA GLU A 74 -3.49 -13.21 28.73
C GLU A 74 -4.28 -12.54 27.58
N THR A 75 -3.83 -12.74 26.34
CA THR A 75 -4.54 -12.27 25.14
C THR A 75 -5.95 -12.87 25.04
N VAL A 76 -6.12 -14.16 25.36
CA VAL A 76 -7.44 -14.82 25.38
C VAL A 76 -8.35 -14.25 26.48
N GLU A 77 -7.80 -13.83 27.63
CA GLU A 77 -8.57 -13.14 28.66
C GLU A 77 -9.03 -11.76 28.20
N ILE A 78 -8.15 -10.96 27.59
CA ILE A 78 -8.48 -9.65 27.00
C ILE A 78 -9.55 -9.79 25.92
N TYR A 79 -9.38 -10.76 25.00
CA TYR A 79 -10.39 -11.11 24.01
C TYR A 79 -11.74 -11.43 24.65
N PHE A 80 -11.77 -12.24 25.71
CA PHE A 80 -13.01 -12.56 26.40
C PHE A 80 -13.63 -11.39 27.17
N LEU A 81 -12.85 -10.42 27.64
CA LEU A 81 -13.37 -9.16 28.17
C LEU A 81 -14.06 -8.35 27.06
N ALA A 82 -13.46 -8.26 25.87
CA ALA A 82 -14.07 -7.61 24.70
C ALA A 82 -15.36 -8.29 24.22
N VAL A 83 -15.37 -9.62 24.18
CA VAL A 83 -16.60 -10.42 23.95
C VAL A 83 -17.63 -10.15 25.05
N GLY A 84 -17.21 -10.01 26.31
CA GLY A 84 -18.08 -9.65 27.44
C GLY A 84 -18.72 -8.26 27.32
N ARG A 85 -18.01 -7.27 26.74
CA ARG A 85 -18.56 -5.96 26.37
C ARG A 85 -19.52 -6.04 25.17
N GLY A 86 -19.58 -7.19 24.50
CA GLY A 86 -20.47 -7.45 23.36
C GLY A 86 -19.98 -6.84 22.05
N GLU A 87 -18.65 -6.68 21.90
CA GLU A 87 -18.00 -6.15 20.69
C GLU A 87 -17.96 -7.17 19.55
N LEU A 88 -17.92 -8.47 19.87
CA LEU A 88 -17.92 -9.53 18.87
C LEU A 88 -19.33 -9.75 18.29
N VAL A 89 -19.60 -9.12 17.15
CA VAL A 89 -20.86 -9.23 16.41
C VAL A 89 -20.64 -9.94 15.08
N VAL A 90 -21.42 -10.99 14.81
CA VAL A 90 -21.41 -11.69 13.52
C VAL A 90 -22.86 -11.84 13.03
N PHE A 91 -23.11 -11.45 11.78
CA PHE A 91 -24.45 -11.42 11.17
C PHE A 91 -25.51 -10.71 12.04
N GLY A 92 -25.14 -9.58 12.66
CA GLY A 92 -26.00 -8.81 13.56
C GLY A 92 -26.22 -9.43 14.94
N ARG A 93 -25.69 -10.63 15.21
CA ARG A 93 -25.79 -11.32 16.51
C ARG A 93 -24.51 -11.14 17.32
N LYS A 94 -24.64 -10.65 18.55
CA LYS A 94 -23.56 -10.70 19.56
C LYS A 94 -23.25 -12.15 19.93
N LEU A 95 -21.98 -12.53 19.84
CA LEU A 95 -21.48 -13.81 20.36
C LEU A 95 -21.04 -13.61 21.81
N SER A 96 -21.11 -14.68 22.62
CA SER A 96 -20.70 -14.66 24.01
C SER A 96 -19.58 -15.67 24.28
N LYS A 97 -18.81 -15.46 25.35
CA LYS A 97 -17.72 -16.35 25.80
C LYS A 97 -18.15 -17.82 25.88
N SER A 98 -19.39 -18.11 26.28
CA SER A 98 -19.90 -19.47 26.41
C SER A 98 -20.06 -20.20 25.07
N MET A 99 -20.21 -19.48 23.95
CA MET A 99 -20.38 -20.03 22.60
C MET A 99 -19.05 -20.40 21.91
N LEU A 100 -17.91 -19.98 22.48
CA LEU A 100 -16.62 -19.96 21.80
C LEU A 100 -15.60 -20.91 22.45
N ILE A 101 -14.66 -21.39 21.64
CA ILE A 101 -13.43 -22.08 22.05
C ILE A 101 -12.27 -21.41 21.29
N PRO A 102 -11.45 -20.59 21.95
CA PRO A 102 -10.21 -20.06 21.38
C PRO A 102 -9.26 -21.20 21.00
N ILE A 103 -8.66 -21.11 19.82
CA ILE A 103 -7.77 -22.14 19.25
C ILE A 103 -6.37 -21.59 18.98
N SER A 104 -6.25 -20.37 18.44
CA SER A 104 -4.96 -19.71 18.17
C SER A 104 -4.99 -18.22 18.49
N VAL A 105 -3.81 -17.72 18.85
CA VAL A 105 -3.47 -16.30 18.89
C VAL A 105 -2.36 -16.08 17.86
N GLU A 106 -2.54 -15.11 16.99
CA GLU A 106 -1.67 -14.77 15.87
C GLU A 106 -1.23 -13.32 15.99
N TYR A 107 0.08 -13.07 15.88
CA TYR A 107 0.65 -11.72 15.88
C TYR A 107 0.97 -11.32 14.44
N VAL A 108 0.13 -10.46 13.86
CA VAL A 108 0.19 -10.05 12.45
C VAL A 108 0.94 -8.73 12.34
N TYR A 109 2.07 -8.75 11.64
CA TYR A 109 2.88 -7.56 11.38
C TYR A 109 2.53 -6.93 10.03
N ASP A 110 2.27 -5.63 10.03
CA ASP A 110 2.20 -4.82 8.82
C ASP A 110 3.58 -4.20 8.57
N LEU A 111 4.06 -4.21 7.32
CA LEU A 111 5.36 -3.63 6.96
C LEU A 111 5.41 -2.10 7.14
N GLN A 112 4.25 -1.44 7.28
CA GLN A 112 4.11 -0.01 7.55
C GLN A 112 3.87 0.31 9.04
N SER A 113 3.73 -0.70 9.92
CA SER A 113 3.45 -0.52 11.35
C SER A 113 4.49 -1.19 12.24
N ALA A 114 5.00 -0.45 13.23
CA ALA A 114 5.87 -1.01 14.28
C ALA A 114 5.10 -1.86 15.31
N MET A 115 3.78 -1.72 15.42
CA MET A 115 2.94 -2.51 16.33
C MET A 115 2.24 -3.64 15.59
N PRO A 116 2.35 -4.91 16.05
CA PRO A 116 1.58 -6.01 15.49
C PRO A 116 0.10 -5.91 15.86
N ARG A 117 -0.79 -6.28 14.93
CA ARG A 117 -2.20 -6.53 15.22
C ARG A 117 -2.34 -7.92 15.84
N VAL A 118 -3.16 -8.07 16.87
CA VAL A 118 -3.34 -9.36 17.56
C VAL A 118 -4.65 -10.00 17.10
N LYS A 119 -4.57 -11.17 16.46
CA LYS A 119 -5.72 -11.89 15.91
C LYS A 119 -5.98 -13.15 16.74
N VAL A 120 -7.21 -13.30 17.24
CA VAL A 120 -7.62 -14.48 18.01
C VAL A 120 -8.64 -15.26 17.20
N TYR A 121 -8.32 -16.50 16.83
CA TYR A 121 -9.27 -17.41 16.19
C TYR A 121 -9.96 -18.30 17.22
N SER A 122 -11.28 -18.35 17.16
CA SER A 122 -12.14 -19.19 17.99
C SER A 122 -13.08 -20.03 17.14
N LYS A 123 -13.19 -21.32 17.47
CA LYS A 123 -14.27 -22.17 16.97
C LYS A 123 -15.56 -21.89 17.74
N LEU A 124 -16.69 -22.01 17.07
CA LEU A 124 -17.99 -22.05 17.73
C LEU A 124 -18.24 -23.46 18.28
N LYS A 125 -18.77 -23.56 19.51
CA LYS A 125 -19.18 -24.85 20.11
C LYS A 125 -20.34 -25.51 19.35
N GLN A 126 -21.20 -24.70 18.76
CA GLN A 126 -22.31 -25.12 17.93
C GLN A 126 -22.28 -24.30 16.64
N PRO A 127 -22.29 -24.93 15.44
CA PRO A 127 -22.34 -24.20 14.18
C PRO A 127 -23.58 -23.30 14.11
N MET A 128 -23.43 -22.12 13.52
CA MET A 128 -24.55 -21.19 13.31
C MET A 128 -24.94 -21.12 11.83
N PRO A 129 -26.23 -20.94 11.50
CA PRO A 129 -26.65 -20.71 10.12
C PRO A 129 -26.11 -19.39 9.58
N VAL A 130 -25.85 -19.33 8.27
CA VAL A 130 -25.47 -18.11 7.56
C VAL A 130 -26.73 -17.50 6.93
N PRO A 131 -27.05 -16.21 7.14
CA PRO A 131 -28.24 -15.60 6.54
C PRO A 131 -28.23 -15.70 5.01
N GLY A 132 -29.33 -16.19 4.44
CA GLY A 132 -29.49 -16.35 2.98
C GLY A 132 -28.70 -17.53 2.37
N GLN A 133 -28.08 -18.40 3.17
CA GLN A 133 -27.30 -19.54 2.69
C GLN A 133 -27.60 -20.80 3.54
N GLU A 134 -28.43 -21.71 3.02
CA GLU A 134 -28.89 -22.89 3.78
C GLU A 134 -27.80 -23.98 3.91
N SER A 135 -27.02 -24.18 2.84
CA SER A 135 -25.96 -25.19 2.73
C SER A 135 -24.63 -24.80 3.41
N CYS A 136 -24.59 -23.68 4.13
CA CYS A 136 -23.38 -23.14 4.75
C CYS A 136 -23.58 -22.88 6.25
N LYS A 137 -22.57 -23.19 7.07
CA LYS A 137 -22.55 -22.91 8.50
C LYS A 137 -21.31 -22.11 8.91
N LEU A 138 -21.51 -21.12 9.77
CA LEU A 138 -20.45 -20.48 10.54
C LEU A 138 -19.90 -21.49 11.56
N ARG A 139 -18.62 -21.88 11.44
CA ARG A 139 -17.95 -22.82 12.37
C ARG A 139 -16.89 -22.15 13.24
N GLY A 140 -16.39 -20.98 12.83
CA GLY A 140 -15.39 -20.21 13.58
C GLY A 140 -15.45 -18.72 13.29
N VAL A 141 -14.73 -17.96 14.10
CA VAL A 141 -14.59 -16.51 14.00
C VAL A 141 -13.15 -16.13 14.32
N SER A 142 -12.58 -15.17 13.60
CA SER A 142 -11.39 -14.46 14.06
C SER A 142 -11.78 -13.06 14.48
N ALA A 143 -11.22 -12.58 15.59
CA ALA A 143 -11.33 -11.20 16.02
C ALA A 143 -9.94 -10.58 16.05
N ILE A 144 -9.80 -9.34 15.59
CA ILE A 144 -8.54 -8.60 15.67
C ILE A 144 -8.68 -7.53 16.75
N LEU A 145 -7.70 -7.49 17.65
CA LEU A 145 -7.61 -6.57 18.77
C LEU A 145 -6.69 -5.39 18.45
N ASP A 146 -7.03 -4.21 18.98
CA ASP A 146 -6.13 -3.06 19.09
C ASP A 146 -5.28 -3.11 20.37
N GLY A 147 -4.43 -2.08 20.57
CA GLY A 147 -3.56 -1.97 21.75
C GLY A 147 -4.34 -1.77 23.06
N GLU A 148 -5.58 -1.31 22.98
CA GLU A 148 -6.51 -1.16 24.10
C GLU A 148 -7.31 -2.43 24.42
N GLY A 149 -7.14 -3.51 23.66
CA GLY A 149 -7.86 -4.77 23.85
C GLY A 149 -9.34 -4.70 23.46
N ARG A 150 -9.68 -3.90 22.44
CA ARG A 150 -11.01 -3.84 21.80
C ARG A 150 -10.99 -4.59 20.48
N ILE A 151 -12.12 -5.21 20.13
CA ILE A 151 -12.29 -5.85 18.83
C ILE A 151 -12.55 -4.78 17.77
N ILE A 152 -11.58 -4.58 16.88
CA ILE A 152 -11.64 -3.60 15.78
C ILE A 152 -12.06 -4.23 14.44
N GLU A 153 -11.91 -5.55 14.29
CA GLU A 153 -12.25 -6.28 13.07
C GLU A 153 -12.70 -7.70 13.41
N THR A 154 -13.61 -8.28 12.62
CA THR A 154 -14.12 -9.64 12.82
C THR A 154 -14.30 -10.35 11.47
N GLU A 155 -13.72 -11.54 11.37
CA GLU A 155 -13.83 -12.42 10.21
C GLU A 155 -14.72 -13.63 10.54
N ALA A 156 -15.68 -13.93 9.66
CA ALA A 156 -16.56 -15.07 9.78
C ALA A 156 -16.01 -16.27 8.98
N HIS A 157 -15.73 -17.40 9.65
CA HIS A 157 -15.21 -18.60 9.00
C HIS A 157 -16.36 -19.58 8.73
N ILE A 158 -16.68 -19.76 7.45
CA ILE A 158 -17.86 -20.45 6.94
C ILE A 158 -17.42 -21.68 6.15
N TRP A 159 -18.10 -22.81 6.36
CA TRP A 159 -17.92 -24.03 5.58
C TRP A 159 -19.26 -24.51 5.02
N PRO A 160 -19.25 -25.23 3.88
CA PRO A 160 -20.36 -26.08 3.47
C PRO A 160 -20.73 -27.09 4.56
N GLU A 161 -21.98 -27.54 4.54
CA GLU A 161 -22.49 -28.65 5.36
C GLU A 161 -22.24 -30.03 4.75
#